data_AF-A0A2V5GWL8-F1
#
_entry.id   AF-A0A2V5GWL8-F1
#
_cell.length_a   1.000
_cell.length_b   1.000
_cell.length_c   1.000
_cell.angle_alpha   90.00
_cell.angle_beta   90.00
_cell.angle_gamma   90.00
#
_symmetry.space_group_name_H-M   'P 1'
#
loop_
_entity.id
_entity.type
_entity.pdbx_description
1 polymer ?
#
loop_
_entity_poly.entity_id
_entity_poly.type
_entity_poly.pdbx_seq_one_letter_code
_entity_poly.pdbx_strand_id
1 'polypeptide(L)'
;MLQWLVPRLLLPNFIWSDHRATVLSDQLPPIPRVTHPRVRRSWGIIHTYLRRFSQSYCGWVGVAYDNQIAQLPFGLILKWSDGTRLEEVLAMQVARQAGLPVPKVICYGEHADSPHAPVSILMTRVPGKELGQIYNTLSDEEKEAVARQLDRYLTCIRNWENPWGESKICSIVGTPVRSVRVPSHLAGPFKSEQELNNYLIEPAWAGGFSSEEAYRQAMNRARKMDGLPHRIVFTHGDLKHHNIMVHGGRITGFLDWESAGWYPEYWEFTTALRFTPEDFWWYHFVVELGGKSFMRELDCERALTCLTSASYYW
;
A
#
# COMPACT_ATOMS: atom_id res chain seq x y z
N MET A 1 -31.09 -15.41 -8.90
CA MET A 1 -30.82 -16.68 -8.17
C MET A 1 -31.26 -16.48 -6.73
N LEU A 2 -31.95 -17.45 -6.10
CA LEU A 2 -32.55 -17.31 -4.76
C LEU A 2 -31.46 -17.27 -3.67
N GLN A 3 -30.82 -16.12 -3.47
CA GLN A 3 -29.69 -15.92 -2.54
C GLN A 3 -30.02 -16.29 -1.07
N TRP A 4 -31.30 -16.31 -0.69
CA TRP A 4 -31.78 -16.66 0.65
C TRP A 4 -31.63 -18.14 1.03
N LEU A 5 -31.37 -19.05 0.08
CA LEU A 5 -31.10 -20.46 0.37
C LEU A 5 -29.61 -20.74 0.64
N VAL A 6 -28.73 -19.77 0.38
CA VAL A 6 -27.29 -19.94 0.57
C VAL A 6 -26.93 -19.62 2.03
N PRO A 7 -26.29 -20.54 2.77
CA PRO A 7 -25.79 -20.24 4.12
C PRO A 7 -24.96 -18.95 4.13
N ARG A 8 -25.20 -18.08 5.12
CA ARG A 8 -24.56 -16.74 5.19
C ARG A 8 -23.04 -16.80 5.08
N LEU A 9 -22.41 -17.83 5.64
CA LEU A 9 -20.97 -18.08 5.57
C LEU A 9 -20.43 -18.37 4.16
N LEU A 10 -21.29 -18.75 3.22
CA LEU A 10 -20.94 -18.96 1.81
C LEU A 10 -21.26 -17.74 0.94
N LEU A 11 -21.79 -16.65 1.52
CA LEU A 11 -22.04 -15.42 0.78
C LEU A 11 -20.75 -14.58 0.67
N PRO A 12 -20.55 -13.85 -0.45
CA PRO A 12 -19.34 -13.07 -0.70
C PRO A 12 -19.16 -11.88 0.26
N ASN A 13 -20.25 -11.45 0.91
CA ASN A 13 -20.26 -10.39 1.91
C ASN A 13 -20.09 -10.90 3.35
N PHE A 14 -19.84 -12.21 3.55
CA PHE A 14 -19.53 -12.74 4.87
C PHE A 14 -18.22 -12.15 5.38
N ILE A 15 -18.23 -11.76 6.66
CA ILE A 15 -17.08 -11.17 7.35
C ILE A 15 -16.97 -11.86 8.71
N TRP A 16 -15.74 -12.21 9.09
CA TRP A 16 -15.45 -12.75 10.42
C TRP A 16 -15.61 -11.69 11.50
N SER A 17 -16.14 -12.07 12.66
CA SER A 17 -16.29 -11.20 13.83
C SER A 17 -14.98 -10.85 14.54
N ASP A 18 -13.81 -11.12 13.94
CA ASP A 18 -12.50 -10.94 14.58
C ASP A 18 -12.13 -9.45 14.68
N HIS A 19 -12.77 -8.80 15.64
CA HIS A 19 -12.41 -7.50 16.20
C HIS A 19 -11.73 -7.71 17.56
N ARG A 20 -10.66 -8.52 17.63
CA ARG A 20 -9.74 -8.31 18.75
C ARG A 20 -9.15 -6.91 18.58
N ALA A 21 -9.62 -5.98 19.40
CA ALA A 21 -8.96 -4.71 19.61
C ALA A 21 -7.60 -5.01 20.25
N THR A 22 -6.61 -5.33 19.41
CA THR A 22 -5.22 -5.35 19.82
C THR A 22 -4.82 -3.93 20.19
N VAL A 23 -4.12 -3.80 21.31
CA VAL A 23 -3.52 -2.53 21.72
C VAL A 23 -2.55 -2.11 20.62
N LEU A 24 -2.71 -0.88 20.14
CA LEU A 24 -1.84 -0.32 19.12
C LEU A 24 -0.43 -0.18 19.72
N SER A 25 0.58 -0.73 19.04
CA SER A 25 1.97 -0.77 19.52
C SER A 25 2.87 0.13 18.69
N ASP A 26 3.44 1.14 19.35
CA ASP A 26 4.44 2.05 18.77
C ASP A 26 5.85 1.41 18.69
N GLN A 27 6.00 0.16 19.13
CA GLN A 27 7.21 -0.62 18.94
C GLN A 27 7.02 -1.62 17.81
N LEU A 28 8.04 -1.75 16.95
CA LEU A 28 8.08 -2.71 15.85
C LEU A 28 7.94 -4.14 16.38
N PRO A 29 6.87 -4.88 16.03
CA PRO A 29 6.78 -6.29 16.38
C PRO A 29 7.88 -7.12 15.69
N PRO A 30 8.25 -8.28 16.24
CA PRO A 30 9.20 -9.18 15.60
C PRO A 30 8.76 -9.55 14.17
N ILE A 31 9.63 -9.30 13.20
CA ILE A 31 9.36 -9.64 11.81
C ILE A 31 9.28 -11.17 11.67
N PRO A 32 8.16 -11.74 11.19
CA PRO A 32 8.03 -13.18 11.04
C PRO A 32 9.06 -13.75 10.07
N ARG A 33 9.54 -14.96 10.34
CA ARG A 33 10.38 -15.68 9.38
C ARG A 33 9.54 -16.11 8.18
N VAL A 34 10.09 -15.92 6.98
CA VAL A 34 9.50 -16.43 5.74
C VAL A 34 9.36 -17.95 5.84
N THR A 35 8.18 -18.47 5.48
CA THR A 35 7.94 -19.90 5.47
C THR A 35 8.81 -20.63 4.45
N HIS A 36 9.16 -21.88 4.76
CA HIS A 36 10.07 -22.67 3.92
C HIS A 36 9.56 -22.75 2.46
N PRO A 37 10.43 -22.62 1.44
CA PRO A 37 10.02 -22.60 0.03
C PRO A 37 9.11 -23.76 -0.39
N ARG A 38 9.36 -24.97 0.10
CA ARG A 38 8.49 -26.14 -0.18
C ARG A 38 7.04 -25.92 0.27
N VAL A 39 6.84 -25.33 1.45
CA VAL A 39 5.49 -25.03 1.99
C VAL A 39 4.81 -23.96 1.14
N ARG A 40 5.55 -22.91 0.75
CA ARG A 40 5.02 -21.85 -0.11
C ARG A 40 4.62 -22.38 -1.49
N ARG A 41 5.42 -23.27 -2.08
CA ARG A 41 5.07 -23.91 -3.36
C ARG A 41 3.84 -24.80 -3.25
N SER A 42 3.72 -25.57 -2.15
CA SER A 42 2.50 -26.35 -1.88
C SER A 42 1.25 -25.46 -1.79
N TRP A 43 1.34 -24.32 -1.10
CA TRP A 43 0.26 -23.34 -1.09
C TRP A 43 0.01 -22.71 -2.46
N GLY A 44 1.05 -22.43 -3.25
CA GLY A 44 0.91 -21.92 -4.62
C GLY A 44 0.07 -22.83 -5.51
N ILE A 45 0.31 -24.15 -5.43
CA ILE A 45 -0.51 -25.16 -6.12
C ILE A 45 -1.97 -25.06 -5.66
N ILE A 46 -2.22 -25.06 -4.34
CA ILE A 46 -3.59 -24.93 -3.78
C ILE A 46 -4.26 -23.64 -4.26
N HIS A 47 -3.55 -22.51 -4.24
CA HIS A 47 -4.06 -21.21 -4.64
C HIS A 47 -4.44 -21.18 -6.13
N THR A 48 -3.75 -21.95 -6.99
CA THR A 48 -4.14 -22.13 -8.39
C THR A 48 -5.52 -22.77 -8.52
N TYR A 49 -5.82 -23.79 -7.72
CA TYR A 49 -7.15 -24.41 -7.68
C TYR A 49 -8.20 -23.48 -7.07
N LEU A 50 -7.86 -22.74 -6.00
CA LEU A 50 -8.77 -21.77 -5.38
C LEU A 50 -9.15 -20.64 -6.36
N ARG A 51 -8.20 -20.14 -7.16
CA ARG A 51 -8.48 -19.12 -8.17
C ARG A 51 -9.45 -19.63 -9.24
N ARG A 52 -9.30 -20.88 -9.70
CA ARG A 52 -10.24 -21.52 -10.65
C ARG A 52 -11.60 -21.74 -10.02
N PHE A 53 -11.64 -22.23 -8.79
CA PHE A 53 -12.87 -22.41 -8.02
C PHE A 53 -13.63 -21.09 -7.83
N SER A 54 -12.90 -19.99 -7.56
CA SER A 54 -13.48 -18.65 -7.41
C SER A 54 -14.32 -18.22 -8.61
N GLN A 55 -13.90 -18.56 -9.84
CA GLN A 55 -14.67 -18.25 -11.04
C GLN A 55 -16.07 -18.88 -11.02
N SER A 56 -16.16 -20.18 -10.68
CA SER A 56 -17.44 -20.88 -10.55
C SER A 56 -18.25 -20.37 -9.36
N TYR A 57 -17.59 -20.11 -8.24
CA TYR A 57 -18.21 -19.56 -7.04
C TYR A 57 -18.85 -18.19 -7.32
N CYS A 58 -18.12 -17.26 -7.94
CA CYS A 58 -18.61 -15.94 -8.33
C CYS A 58 -19.86 -16.04 -9.22
N GLY A 59 -19.84 -16.93 -10.21
CA GLY A 59 -21.01 -17.22 -11.06
C GLY A 59 -22.21 -17.75 -10.27
N TRP A 60 -21.97 -18.60 -9.28
CA TRP A 60 -23.02 -19.15 -8.41
C TRP A 60 -23.64 -18.11 -7.47
N VAL A 61 -22.84 -17.25 -6.82
CA VAL A 61 -23.36 -16.23 -5.89
C VAL A 61 -23.79 -14.93 -6.59
N GLY A 62 -23.49 -14.78 -7.88
CA GLY A 62 -23.87 -13.62 -8.69
C GLY A 62 -23.02 -12.38 -8.44
N VAL A 63 -21.70 -12.55 -8.27
CA VAL A 63 -20.74 -11.42 -8.18
C VAL A 63 -19.76 -11.47 -9.35
N ALA A 64 -19.18 -10.32 -9.69
CA ALA A 64 -18.14 -10.26 -10.70
C ALA A 64 -16.91 -11.07 -10.26
N TYR A 65 -16.34 -11.82 -11.21
CA TYR A 65 -15.06 -12.47 -11.01
C TYR A 65 -13.94 -11.48 -11.31
N ASP A 66 -12.93 -11.47 -10.43
CA ASP A 66 -11.70 -10.71 -10.57
C ASP A 66 -10.53 -11.70 -10.46
N ASN A 67 -9.62 -11.66 -11.43
CA ASN A 67 -8.49 -12.58 -11.50
C ASN A 67 -7.36 -12.22 -10.52
N GLN A 68 -7.29 -10.97 -10.08
CA GLN A 68 -6.33 -10.46 -9.10
C GLN A 68 -6.88 -10.55 -7.68
N ILE A 69 -8.19 -10.35 -7.49
CA ILE A 69 -8.86 -10.40 -6.18
C ILE A 69 -9.97 -11.46 -6.21
N ALA A 70 -9.56 -12.72 -6.16
CA ALA A 70 -10.47 -13.86 -6.26
C ALA A 70 -11.31 -14.02 -4.97
N GLN A 71 -12.63 -13.87 -5.13
CA GLN A 71 -13.62 -14.02 -4.06
C GLN A 71 -13.79 -15.49 -3.69
N LEU A 72 -13.81 -15.79 -2.40
CA LEU A 72 -13.99 -17.15 -1.89
C LEU A 72 -15.08 -17.17 -0.79
N PRO A 73 -15.71 -18.33 -0.53
CA PRO A 73 -16.60 -18.50 0.60
C PRO A 73 -15.86 -18.28 1.92
N PHE A 74 -16.62 -18.21 3.01
CA PHE A 74 -16.11 -18.00 4.38
C PHE A 74 -15.38 -16.66 4.54
N GLY A 75 -15.75 -15.64 3.75
CA GLY A 75 -15.16 -14.31 3.86
C GLY A 75 -13.65 -14.33 3.60
N LEU A 76 -13.22 -15.19 2.67
CA LEU A 76 -11.83 -15.29 2.25
C LEU A 76 -11.64 -14.58 0.90
N ILE A 77 -10.44 -14.04 0.72
CA ILE A 77 -9.98 -13.39 -0.50
C ILE A 77 -8.63 -13.98 -0.85
N LEU A 78 -8.46 -14.37 -2.11
CA LEU A 78 -7.15 -14.70 -2.67
C LEU A 78 -6.67 -13.52 -3.52
N LYS A 79 -5.70 -12.75 -3.01
CA LYS A 79 -4.99 -11.73 -3.80
C LYS A 79 -3.88 -12.42 -4.58
N TRP A 80 -3.84 -12.20 -5.89
CA TRP A 80 -2.80 -12.70 -6.78
C TRP A 80 -2.62 -11.71 -7.93
N SER A 81 -1.89 -10.63 -7.67
CA SER A 81 -1.62 -9.53 -8.61
C SER A 81 -0.13 -9.39 -8.92
N ASP A 82 0.20 -8.58 -9.93
CA ASP A 82 1.58 -8.35 -10.38
C ASP A 82 2.49 -7.71 -9.31
N GLY A 83 1.91 -7.06 -8.30
CA GLY A 83 2.65 -6.45 -7.20
C GLY A 83 2.75 -7.31 -5.94
N THR A 84 2.05 -8.45 -5.88
CA THR A 84 2.03 -9.30 -4.69
C THR A 84 3.40 -9.93 -4.44
N ARG A 85 4.02 -9.65 -3.29
CA ARG A 85 5.36 -10.14 -2.92
C ARG A 85 5.40 -10.66 -1.48
N LEU A 86 6.54 -11.23 -1.07
CA LEU A 86 6.73 -11.69 0.31
C LEU A 86 6.80 -10.51 1.29
N GLU A 87 7.33 -9.38 0.83
CA GLU A 87 7.40 -8.13 1.57
C GLU A 87 6.00 -7.67 2.02
N GLU A 88 4.99 -7.74 1.13
CA GLU A 88 3.60 -7.42 1.44
C GLU A 88 3.04 -8.31 2.56
N VAL A 89 3.25 -9.63 2.42
CA VAL A 89 2.81 -10.61 3.43
C VAL A 89 3.36 -10.28 4.81
N LEU A 90 4.67 -10.01 4.88
CA LEU A 90 5.35 -9.75 6.14
C LEU A 90 4.95 -8.39 6.71
N ALA A 91 4.81 -7.36 5.88
CA ALA A 91 4.33 -6.05 6.30
C ALA A 91 2.92 -6.14 6.91
N MET A 92 2.00 -6.86 6.27
CA MET A 92 0.66 -7.12 6.81
C MET A 92 0.70 -7.89 8.14
N GLN A 93 1.55 -8.92 8.24
CA GLN A 93 1.65 -9.70 9.48
C GLN A 93 2.20 -8.86 10.64
N VAL A 94 3.22 -8.03 10.39
CA VAL A 94 3.79 -7.10 11.38
C VAL A 94 2.77 -6.03 11.76
N ALA A 95 2.12 -5.38 10.79
CA ALA A 95 1.07 -4.39 11.04
C ALA A 95 -0.08 -4.97 11.88
N ARG A 96 -0.52 -6.21 11.57
CA ARG A 96 -1.55 -6.87 12.38
C ARG A 96 -1.09 -7.14 13.81
N GLN A 97 0.15 -7.58 14.00
CA GLN A 97 0.71 -7.82 15.33
C GLN A 97 0.81 -6.52 16.15
N ALA A 98 1.09 -5.39 15.49
CA ALA A 98 1.09 -4.07 16.11
C ALA A 98 -0.32 -3.51 16.39
N GLY A 99 -1.38 -4.23 16.01
CA GLY A 99 -2.76 -3.84 16.27
C GLY A 99 -3.40 -2.95 15.20
N LEU A 100 -2.77 -2.80 14.02
CA LEU A 100 -3.42 -2.13 12.90
C LEU A 100 -4.57 -2.99 12.33
N PRO A 101 -5.67 -2.36 11.87
CA PRO A 101 -6.72 -3.07 11.17
C PRO A 101 -6.22 -3.43 9.77
N VAL A 102 -5.80 -4.67 9.57
CA VAL A 102 -5.35 -5.20 8.28
C VAL A 102 -5.97 -6.58 8.03
N PRO A 103 -6.16 -7.01 6.77
CA PRO A 103 -6.59 -8.37 6.48
C PRO A 103 -5.69 -9.41 7.18
N LYS A 104 -6.31 -10.43 7.79
CA LYS A 104 -5.55 -11.53 8.40
C LYS A 104 -5.03 -12.43 7.29
N VAL A 105 -3.71 -12.51 7.14
CA VAL A 105 -3.06 -13.50 6.30
C VAL A 105 -3.33 -14.91 6.86
N ILE A 106 -3.93 -15.78 6.06
CA ILE A 106 -4.17 -17.19 6.38
C ILE A 106 -2.98 -18.03 5.90
N CYS A 107 -2.62 -17.88 4.63
CA CYS A 107 -1.44 -18.50 4.03
C CYS A 107 -1.05 -17.75 2.76
N TYR A 108 0.13 -18.04 2.23
CA TYR A 108 0.65 -17.44 1.01
C TYR A 108 1.42 -18.47 0.18
N GLY A 109 1.27 -18.38 -1.14
CA GLY A 109 1.81 -19.32 -2.10
C GLY A 109 2.91 -18.69 -2.96
N GLU A 110 3.87 -19.49 -3.40
CA GLU A 110 4.90 -19.12 -4.38
C GLU A 110 4.57 -19.74 -5.75
N HIS A 111 4.71 -18.95 -6.81
CA HIS A 111 4.43 -19.34 -8.19
C HIS A 111 5.67 -19.14 -9.05
N ALA A 112 6.54 -20.16 -9.10
CA ALA A 112 7.80 -20.08 -9.85
C ALA A 112 7.59 -19.83 -11.35
N ASP A 113 6.49 -20.33 -11.91
CA ASP A 113 6.15 -20.22 -13.33
C ASP A 113 5.39 -18.91 -13.66
N SER A 114 5.25 -18.00 -12.71
CA SER A 114 4.52 -16.72 -12.87
C SER A 114 5.38 -15.55 -12.36
N PRO A 115 6.45 -15.17 -13.08
CA PRO A 115 7.41 -14.17 -12.61
C PRO A 115 6.80 -12.78 -12.37
N HIS A 116 5.72 -12.44 -13.08
CA HIS A 116 5.02 -11.17 -12.89
C HIS A 116 4.19 -11.15 -11.60
N ALA A 117 3.63 -12.30 -11.18
CA ALA A 117 2.83 -12.46 -9.97
C ALA A 117 3.35 -13.66 -9.14
N PRO A 118 4.57 -13.57 -8.58
CA PRO A 118 5.30 -14.70 -7.99
C PRO A 118 4.73 -15.15 -6.64
N VAL A 119 3.86 -14.35 -6.01
CA VAL A 119 3.24 -14.66 -4.73
C VAL A 119 1.73 -14.48 -4.83
N SER A 120 0.97 -15.31 -4.11
CA SER A 120 -0.44 -15.05 -3.83
C SER A 120 -0.75 -15.17 -2.34
N ILE A 121 -1.71 -14.38 -1.86
CA ILE A 121 -2.04 -14.24 -0.44
C ILE A 121 -3.50 -14.64 -0.24
N LEU A 122 -3.74 -15.69 0.54
CA LEU A 122 -5.06 -16.02 1.05
C LEU A 122 -5.26 -15.27 2.37
N MET A 123 -6.29 -14.45 2.45
CA MET A 123 -6.53 -13.58 3.60
C MET A 123 -8.02 -13.41 3.89
N THR A 124 -8.35 -12.89 5.06
CA THR A 124 -9.73 -12.58 5.44
C THR A 124 -10.20 -11.27 4.80
N ARG A 125 -11.46 -11.24 4.37
CA ARG A 125 -12.18 -10.01 4.07
C ARG A 125 -12.27 -9.12 5.32
N VAL A 126 -12.05 -7.82 5.12
CA VAL A 126 -12.28 -6.79 6.13
C VAL A 126 -13.68 -6.18 5.96
N PRO A 127 -14.35 -5.77 7.06
CA PRO A 127 -15.66 -5.13 6.98
C PRO A 127 -15.59 -3.74 6.34
N GLY A 128 -16.73 -3.26 5.84
CA GLY A 128 -16.88 -1.89 5.35
C GLY A 128 -16.76 -1.73 3.84
N LYS A 129 -16.58 -0.48 3.43
CA LYS A 129 -16.36 -0.06 2.03
C LYS A 129 -15.13 0.83 1.96
N GLU A 130 -14.56 0.96 0.77
CA GLU A 130 -13.47 1.88 0.50
C GLU A 130 -13.88 3.32 0.87
N LEU A 131 -13.01 4.05 1.56
CA LEU A 131 -13.26 5.42 1.99
C LEU A 131 -13.64 6.30 0.78
N GLY A 132 -12.93 6.14 -0.34
CA GLY A 132 -13.23 6.90 -1.56
C GLY A 132 -14.64 6.69 -2.12
N GLN A 133 -15.26 5.54 -1.89
CA GLN A 133 -16.61 5.25 -2.36
C GLN A 133 -17.69 5.87 -1.47
N ILE A 134 -17.40 6.09 -0.19
CA ILE A 134 -18.40 6.51 0.80
C ILE A 134 -18.14 7.89 1.40
N TYR A 135 -17.01 8.54 1.10
CA TYR A 135 -16.59 9.79 1.75
C TYR A 135 -17.68 10.87 1.74
N ASN A 136 -18.34 11.07 0.59
CA ASN A 136 -19.40 12.06 0.43
C ASN A 136 -20.70 11.71 1.18
N THR A 137 -20.85 10.47 1.64
CA THR A 137 -22.02 10.00 2.41
C THR A 137 -21.77 9.99 3.92
N LEU A 138 -20.51 10.15 4.34
CA LEU A 138 -20.15 10.23 5.75
C LEU A 138 -20.62 11.57 6.35
N SER A 139 -21.05 11.54 7.61
CA SER A 139 -21.24 12.78 8.38
C SER A 139 -19.91 13.47 8.66
N ASP A 140 -19.94 14.74 9.04
CA ASP A 140 -18.70 15.46 9.34
C ASP A 140 -18.01 14.89 10.59
N GLU A 141 -18.78 14.41 11.57
CA GLU A 141 -18.27 13.69 12.74
C GLU A 141 -17.59 12.36 12.35
N GLU A 142 -18.16 11.63 11.37
CA GLU A 142 -17.55 10.40 10.86
C GLU A 142 -16.25 10.68 10.08
N LYS A 143 -16.21 11.73 9.25
CA LYS A 143 -14.99 12.15 8.55
C LYS A 143 -13.89 12.53 9.53
N GLU A 144 -14.23 13.30 10.55
CA GLU A 144 -13.28 13.70 11.60
C GLU A 144 -12.80 12.48 12.41
N ALA A 145 -13.70 11.54 12.71
CA ALA A 145 -13.35 10.29 13.37
C ALA A 145 -12.40 9.43 12.52
N VAL A 146 -12.63 9.34 11.21
CA VAL A 146 -11.73 8.64 10.28
C VAL A 146 -10.37 9.33 10.22
N ALA A 147 -10.32 10.66 10.11
CA ALA A 147 -9.08 11.43 10.10
C ALA A 147 -8.25 11.20 11.36
N ARG A 148 -8.86 11.30 12.55
CA ARG A 148 -8.19 11.03 13.83
C ARG A 148 -7.67 9.61 13.95
N GLN A 149 -8.43 8.62 13.48
CA GLN A 149 -7.98 7.22 13.49
C GLN A 149 -6.78 7.02 12.56
N LEU A 150 -6.85 7.60 11.36
CA LEU A 150 -5.78 7.49 10.39
C LEU A 150 -4.49 8.12 10.90
N ASP A 151 -4.56 9.34 11.44
CA ASP A 151 -3.42 10.03 12.07
C ASP A 151 -2.78 9.16 13.17
N ARG A 152 -3.62 8.57 14.03
CA ARG A 152 -3.15 7.67 15.09
C ARG A 152 -2.39 6.45 14.54
N TYR A 153 -2.90 5.80 13.49
CA TYR A 153 -2.24 4.64 12.90
C TYR A 153 -0.95 5.00 12.18
N LEU A 154 -0.93 6.12 11.45
CA LEU A 154 0.27 6.60 10.74
C LEU A 154 1.36 7.02 11.73
N THR A 155 1.00 7.77 12.78
CA THR A 155 1.93 8.16 13.84
C THR A 155 2.53 6.93 14.53
N CYS A 156 1.71 5.92 14.81
CA CYS A 156 2.16 4.67 15.41
C CYS A 156 3.24 3.96 14.57
N ILE A 157 2.98 3.69 13.30
CA ILE A 157 3.95 2.97 12.46
C ILE A 157 5.21 3.79 12.20
N ARG A 158 5.11 5.13 12.20
CA ARG A 158 6.26 6.03 12.05
C ARG A 158 7.19 6.05 13.26
N ASN A 159 6.70 5.61 14.42
CA ASN A 159 7.50 5.52 15.64
C ASN A 159 8.31 4.22 15.74
N TRP A 160 8.09 3.25 14.84
CA TRP A 160 8.89 2.04 14.80
C TRP A 160 10.36 2.34 14.52
N GLU A 161 11.26 1.73 15.29
CA GLU A 161 12.70 1.81 15.03
C GLU A 161 13.07 0.99 13.79
N ASN A 162 13.87 1.57 12.90
CA ASN A 162 14.34 0.90 11.69
C ASN A 162 15.41 -0.14 12.06
N PRO A 163 15.13 -1.46 11.98
CA PRO A 163 16.08 -2.49 12.39
C PRO A 163 17.25 -2.63 11.41
N TRP A 164 17.20 -1.96 10.26
CA TRP A 164 18.21 -2.02 9.21
C TRP A 164 19.17 -0.82 9.23
N GLY A 165 18.98 0.12 10.16
CA GLY A 165 19.76 1.34 10.33
C GLY A 165 18.95 2.60 10.06
N GLU A 166 19.15 3.65 10.86
CA GLU A 166 18.33 4.86 10.88
C GLU A 166 18.23 5.61 9.54
N SER A 167 19.23 5.48 8.66
CA SER A 167 19.26 6.14 7.35
C SER A 167 18.85 5.23 6.18
N LYS A 168 18.60 3.95 6.42
CA LYS A 168 18.45 2.95 5.36
C LYS A 168 17.02 2.89 4.83
N ILE A 169 16.89 3.05 3.51
CA ILE A 169 15.61 3.00 2.78
C ILE A 169 15.48 1.62 2.14
N CYS A 170 14.51 0.84 2.61
CA CYS A 170 14.35 -0.57 2.27
C CYS A 170 12.97 -1.10 2.64
N SER A 171 12.60 -2.28 2.17
CA SER A 171 11.36 -2.96 2.58
C SER A 171 11.38 -3.34 4.08
N ILE A 172 10.27 -3.87 4.59
CA ILE A 172 10.18 -4.39 5.98
C ILE A 172 11.29 -5.42 6.29
N VAL A 173 11.75 -6.19 5.31
CA VAL A 173 12.81 -7.20 5.45
C VAL A 173 14.19 -6.74 4.94
N GLY A 174 14.38 -5.45 4.69
CA GLY A 174 15.67 -4.90 4.31
C GLY A 174 16.05 -5.13 2.84
N THR A 175 15.11 -5.62 2.02
CA THR A 175 15.24 -5.81 0.56
C THR A 175 14.90 -4.50 -0.18
N PRO A 176 15.05 -4.42 -1.52
CA PRO A 176 14.62 -3.24 -2.27
C PRO A 176 13.15 -2.90 -2.00
N VAL A 177 12.82 -1.62 -2.00
CA VAL A 177 11.43 -1.16 -1.87
C VAL A 177 10.68 -1.36 -3.18
N ARG A 178 9.37 -1.59 -3.07
CA ARG A 178 8.46 -1.52 -4.22
C ARG A 178 7.70 -0.20 -4.19
N SER A 179 7.58 0.49 -5.32
CA SER A 179 6.79 1.72 -5.38
C SER A 179 6.30 2.04 -6.79
N VAL A 180 5.09 2.58 -6.89
CA VAL A 180 4.56 3.18 -8.13
C VAL A 180 5.35 4.43 -8.59
N ARG A 181 6.28 4.92 -7.76
CA ARG A 181 7.10 6.12 -8.01
C ARG A 181 8.42 5.85 -8.71
N VAL A 182 8.79 4.60 -8.90
CA VAL A 182 10.08 4.24 -9.49
C VAL A 182 9.87 3.40 -10.75
N PRO A 183 10.73 3.56 -11.78
CA PRO A 183 10.71 2.70 -12.95
C PRO A 183 10.77 1.23 -12.55
N SER A 184 10.04 0.36 -13.26
CA SER A 184 9.92 -1.09 -12.95
C SER A 184 9.40 -1.44 -11.54
N HIS A 185 8.91 -0.45 -10.80
CA HIS A 185 8.40 -0.57 -9.44
C HIS A 185 9.39 -1.06 -8.38
N LEU A 186 10.69 -1.17 -8.64
CA LEU A 186 11.66 -1.70 -7.68
C LEU A 186 12.85 -0.74 -7.54
N ALA A 187 13.25 -0.42 -6.30
CA ALA A 187 14.36 0.48 -6.06
C ALA A 187 15.14 0.15 -4.78
N GLY A 188 16.45 0.37 -4.80
CA GLY A 188 17.32 0.18 -3.64
C GLY A 188 17.68 -1.29 -3.35
N PRO A 189 17.92 -1.67 -2.08
CA PRO A 189 17.85 -0.82 -0.90
C PRO A 189 18.92 0.29 -0.95
N PHE A 190 18.63 1.44 -0.36
CA PHE A 190 19.56 2.59 -0.32
C PHE A 190 20.10 2.79 1.09
N LYS A 191 21.37 3.16 1.21
CA LYS A 191 22.02 3.40 2.51
C LYS A 191 21.67 4.77 3.09
N SER A 192 21.24 5.70 2.26
CA SER A 192 20.90 7.07 2.64
C SER A 192 19.84 7.66 1.71
N GLU A 193 19.20 8.73 2.18
CA GLU A 193 18.29 9.54 1.37
C GLU A 193 18.98 10.15 0.14
N GLN A 194 20.26 10.53 0.23
CA GLN A 194 21.00 11.04 -0.92
C GLN A 194 21.13 10.00 -2.04
N GLU A 195 21.34 8.72 -1.70
CA GLU A 195 21.37 7.64 -2.70
C GLU A 195 19.99 7.48 -3.38
N LEU A 196 18.90 7.57 -2.62
CA LEU A 196 17.54 7.58 -3.17
C LEU A 196 17.33 8.78 -4.11
N ASN A 197 17.66 10.00 -3.68
CA ASN A 197 17.47 11.22 -4.49
C ASN A 197 18.25 11.16 -5.81
N ASN A 198 19.50 10.68 -5.76
CA ASN A 198 20.31 10.49 -6.95
C ASN A 198 19.69 9.46 -7.90
N TYR A 199 19.20 8.33 -7.38
CA TYR A 199 18.50 7.31 -8.15
C TYR A 199 17.25 7.85 -8.83
N LEU A 200 16.44 8.63 -8.10
CA LEU A 200 15.20 9.18 -8.62
C LEU A 200 15.42 10.21 -9.74
N ILE A 201 16.51 10.97 -9.68
CA ILE A 201 16.85 12.00 -10.69
C ILE A 201 17.54 11.39 -11.92
N GLU A 202 18.20 10.23 -11.79
CA GLU A 202 18.94 9.58 -12.88
C GLU A 202 18.17 9.48 -14.22
N PRO A 203 16.89 9.09 -14.25
CA PRO A 203 16.13 9.01 -15.50
C PRO A 203 15.62 10.35 -16.04
N ALA A 204 16.06 11.49 -15.50
CA ALA A 204 15.63 12.82 -15.95
C ALA A 204 16.02 13.08 -17.42
N TRP A 205 15.06 13.51 -18.23
CA TRP A 205 15.26 13.72 -19.66
C TRP A 205 14.79 15.09 -20.15
N ALA A 206 15.64 15.78 -20.91
CA ALA A 206 15.37 17.14 -21.40
C ALA A 206 14.35 17.21 -22.56
N GLY A 207 14.19 16.13 -23.33
CA GLY A 207 13.33 16.16 -24.53
C GLY A 207 11.82 16.28 -24.26
N GLY A 208 11.38 16.13 -23.00
CA GLY A 208 10.01 16.41 -22.58
C GLY A 208 9.71 17.90 -22.32
N PHE A 209 10.70 18.79 -22.45
CA PHE A 209 10.59 20.21 -22.12
C PHE A 209 10.62 21.09 -23.37
N SER A 210 9.95 22.25 -23.29
CA SER A 210 9.87 23.21 -24.40
C SER A 210 11.17 23.99 -24.65
N SER A 211 12.07 24.03 -23.66
CA SER A 211 13.39 24.65 -23.78
C SER A 211 14.36 24.11 -22.74
N GLU A 212 15.66 24.30 -22.98
CA GLU A 212 16.74 23.98 -22.04
C GLU A 212 16.57 24.73 -20.71
N GLU A 213 16.10 25.98 -20.76
CA GLU A 213 15.86 26.78 -19.56
C GLU A 213 14.73 26.19 -18.70
N ALA A 214 13.65 25.70 -19.32
CA ALA A 214 12.57 25.03 -18.61
C ALA A 214 13.05 23.72 -17.94
N TYR A 215 13.87 22.93 -18.64
CA TYR A 215 14.50 21.73 -18.09
C TYR A 215 15.40 22.06 -16.89
N ARG A 216 16.29 23.05 -17.03
CA ARG A 216 17.20 23.50 -15.97
C ARG A 216 16.44 24.01 -14.75
N GLN A 217 15.34 24.74 -14.93
CA GLN A 217 14.48 25.19 -13.84
C GLN A 217 13.81 24.02 -13.11
N ALA A 218 13.32 23.02 -13.83
CA ALA A 218 12.75 21.81 -13.23
C ALA A 218 13.80 21.01 -12.45
N MET A 219 15.00 20.82 -13.02
CA MET A 219 16.13 20.19 -12.34
C MET A 219 16.51 20.91 -11.04
N ASN A 220 16.64 22.24 -11.09
CA ASN A 220 16.94 23.05 -9.91
C ASN A 220 15.85 22.94 -8.84
N ARG A 221 14.58 22.82 -9.25
CA ARG A 221 13.45 22.67 -8.32
C ARG A 221 13.46 21.29 -7.66
N ALA A 222 13.65 20.22 -8.43
CA ALA A 222 13.74 18.85 -7.91
C ALA A 222 14.92 18.69 -6.93
N ARG A 223 16.10 19.24 -7.26
CA ARG A 223 17.30 19.17 -6.41
C ARG A 223 17.20 19.95 -5.10
N LYS A 224 16.16 20.77 -4.88
CA LYS A 224 15.92 21.37 -3.56
C LYS A 224 15.66 20.32 -2.48
N MET A 225 15.22 19.10 -2.87
CA MET A 225 15.04 17.97 -1.95
C MET A 225 16.32 17.65 -1.16
N ASP A 226 17.51 17.79 -1.76
CA ASP A 226 18.79 17.51 -1.09
C ASP A 226 19.07 18.45 0.08
N GLY A 227 18.41 19.61 0.14
CA GLY A 227 18.49 20.57 1.23
C GLY A 227 17.44 20.39 2.33
N LEU A 228 16.62 19.35 2.25
CA LEU A 228 15.54 19.04 3.18
C LEU A 228 15.88 17.73 3.91
N PRO A 229 16.35 17.77 5.16
CA PRO A 229 16.67 16.55 5.90
C PRO A 229 15.40 15.89 6.41
N HIS A 230 15.28 14.56 6.24
CA HIS A 230 14.14 13.80 6.72
C HIS A 230 14.54 12.64 7.62
N ARG A 231 13.64 12.29 8.55
CA ARG A 231 13.72 11.00 9.23
C ARG A 231 13.29 9.89 8.29
N ILE A 232 13.96 8.73 8.37
CA ILE A 232 13.48 7.52 7.71
C ILE A 232 12.55 6.79 8.67
N VAL A 233 11.30 6.61 8.24
CA VAL A 233 10.20 6.04 9.03
C VAL A 233 9.51 4.93 8.25
N PHE A 234 8.81 4.03 8.93
CA PHE A 234 7.98 3.05 8.23
C PHE A 234 6.73 3.71 7.66
N THR A 235 6.42 3.42 6.40
CA THR A 235 5.27 3.96 5.68
C THR A 235 4.48 2.83 5.03
N HIS A 236 3.19 3.07 4.79
CA HIS A 236 2.36 2.21 3.94
C HIS A 236 2.86 2.28 2.49
N GLY A 237 3.35 3.43 2.06
CA GLY A 237 4.00 3.65 0.77
C GLY A 237 3.04 3.83 -0.40
N ASP A 238 1.75 3.52 -0.22
CA ASP A 238 0.66 3.81 -1.15
C ASP A 238 -0.66 4.14 -0.42
N LEU A 239 -0.64 5.14 0.47
CA LEU A 239 -1.86 5.57 1.17
C LEU A 239 -2.80 6.30 0.20
N LYS A 240 -3.73 5.55 -0.38
CA LYS A 240 -4.82 6.07 -1.24
C LYS A 240 -6.17 5.81 -0.60
N HIS A 241 -7.16 6.64 -0.90
CA HIS A 241 -8.51 6.50 -0.34
C HIS A 241 -9.20 5.17 -0.66
N HIS A 242 -8.78 4.44 -1.71
CA HIS A 242 -9.30 3.10 -2.03
C HIS A 242 -8.59 1.98 -1.26
N ASN A 243 -7.44 2.27 -0.62
CA ASN A 243 -6.72 1.33 0.24
C ASN A 243 -7.18 1.40 1.71
N ILE A 244 -8.16 2.26 2.03
CA ILE A 244 -8.70 2.44 3.39
C ILE A 244 -10.16 1.95 3.42
N MET A 245 -10.45 1.00 4.28
CA MET A 245 -11.79 0.45 4.49
C MET A 245 -12.43 1.08 5.73
N VAL A 246 -13.70 1.48 5.60
CA VAL A 246 -14.46 2.14 6.66
C VAL A 246 -15.84 1.50 6.85
N HIS A 247 -16.24 1.33 8.12
CA HIS A 247 -17.57 0.88 8.51
C HIS A 247 -18.04 1.64 9.76
N GLY A 248 -19.15 2.38 9.65
CA GLY A 248 -19.73 3.15 10.75
C GLY A 248 -18.75 4.14 11.38
N GLY A 249 -18.13 5.01 10.57
CA GLY A 249 -17.13 5.98 11.01
C GLY A 249 -15.80 5.40 11.54
N ARG A 250 -15.58 4.08 11.44
CA ARG A 250 -14.36 3.40 11.92
C ARG A 250 -13.52 2.84 10.79
N ILE A 251 -12.21 3.02 10.87
CA ILE A 251 -11.29 2.35 9.95
C ILE A 251 -11.23 0.87 10.32
N THR A 252 -11.53 0.02 9.35
CA THR A 252 -11.64 -1.44 9.50
C THR A 252 -10.59 -2.21 8.71
N GLY A 253 -9.84 -1.55 7.83
CA GLY A 253 -8.80 -2.18 7.04
C GLY A 253 -7.89 -1.19 6.32
N PHE A 254 -6.59 -1.42 6.39
CA PHE A 254 -5.59 -0.93 5.44
C PHE A 254 -5.27 -2.07 4.46
N LEU A 255 -5.47 -1.81 3.18
CA LEU A 255 -5.24 -2.74 2.09
C LEU A 255 -3.97 -2.38 1.34
N ASP A 256 -3.44 -3.35 0.58
CA ASP A 256 -2.37 -3.13 -0.39
C ASP A 256 -1.03 -2.65 0.19
N TRP A 257 -0.41 -3.52 1.00
CA TRP A 257 0.88 -3.25 1.66
C TRP A 257 2.09 -3.53 0.77
N GLU A 258 1.90 -3.66 -0.55
CA GLU A 258 2.98 -4.04 -1.46
C GLU A 258 4.09 -3.00 -1.56
N SER A 259 3.76 -1.73 -1.31
CA SER A 259 4.71 -0.62 -1.32
C SER A 259 5.26 -0.26 0.08
N ALA A 260 4.89 -1.02 1.11
CA ALA A 260 5.27 -0.72 2.48
C ALA A 260 6.78 -0.89 2.72
N GLY A 261 7.35 0.03 3.48
CA GLY A 261 8.80 0.08 3.67
C GLY A 261 9.26 1.26 4.52
N TRP A 262 10.58 1.36 4.67
CA TRP A 262 11.28 2.46 5.32
C TRP A 262 11.60 3.52 4.29
N TYR A 263 11.04 4.73 4.46
CA TYR A 263 11.19 5.84 3.53
C TYR A 263 11.36 7.17 4.28
N PRO A 264 11.85 8.23 3.62
CA PRO A 264 11.73 9.59 4.15
C PRO A 264 10.29 9.92 4.54
N GLU A 265 10.10 10.62 5.66
CA GLU A 265 8.76 10.86 6.24
C GLU A 265 7.77 11.62 5.33
N TYR A 266 8.27 12.39 4.36
CA TYR A 266 7.44 13.05 3.35
C TYR A 266 6.83 12.08 2.33
N TRP A 267 7.39 10.88 2.19
CA TRP A 267 7.09 9.95 1.09
C TRP A 267 5.62 9.56 1.04
N GLU A 268 5.00 9.27 2.18
CA GLU A 268 3.59 8.87 2.24
C GLU A 268 2.66 9.96 1.70
N PHE A 269 2.84 11.19 2.16
CA PHE A 269 1.97 12.31 1.80
C PHE A 269 2.18 12.77 0.36
N THR A 270 3.44 12.87 -0.08
CA THR A 270 3.75 13.22 -1.47
C THR A 270 3.27 12.15 -2.45
N THR A 271 3.38 10.86 -2.08
CA THR A 271 2.81 9.77 -2.88
C THR A 271 1.29 9.89 -2.96
N ALA A 272 0.63 10.11 -1.82
CA ALA A 272 -0.82 10.28 -1.75
C ALA A 272 -1.31 11.42 -2.66
N LEU A 273 -0.57 12.53 -2.75
CA LEU A 273 -0.92 13.76 -3.49
C LEU A 273 -0.37 13.84 -4.93
N ARG A 274 0.52 12.93 -5.34
CA ARG A 274 1.32 13.03 -6.59
C ARG A 274 0.54 13.44 -7.84
N PHE A 275 -0.63 12.84 -8.04
CA PHE A 275 -1.51 13.08 -9.19
C PHE A 275 -2.90 13.54 -8.74
N THR A 276 -3.01 14.05 -7.52
CA THR A 276 -4.30 14.42 -6.92
C THR A 276 -4.58 15.90 -7.22
N PRO A 277 -5.68 16.21 -7.93
CA PRO A 277 -6.10 17.59 -8.15
C PRO A 277 -6.42 18.31 -6.84
N GLU A 278 -6.17 19.61 -6.77
CA GLU A 278 -6.40 20.40 -5.55
C GLU A 278 -7.89 20.53 -5.21
N ASP A 279 -8.77 20.46 -6.22
CA ASP A 279 -10.23 20.49 -6.07
C ASP A 279 -10.83 19.12 -5.67
N PHE A 280 -10.01 18.07 -5.60
CA PHE A 280 -10.46 16.77 -5.14
C PHE A 280 -10.36 16.66 -3.61
N TRP A 281 -11.43 16.18 -2.96
CA TRP A 281 -11.53 16.12 -1.50
C TRP A 281 -10.34 15.42 -0.82
N TRP A 282 -9.76 14.39 -1.46
CA TRP A 282 -8.62 13.64 -0.92
C TRP A 282 -7.40 14.53 -0.75
N TYR A 283 -7.21 15.52 -1.63
CA TYR A 283 -6.13 16.48 -1.52
C TYR A 283 -6.21 17.23 -0.19
N HIS A 284 -7.34 17.87 0.07
CA HIS A 284 -7.59 18.58 1.33
C HIS A 284 -7.49 17.65 2.55
N PHE A 285 -8.07 16.45 2.46
CA PHE A 285 -8.01 15.47 3.54
C PHE A 285 -6.56 15.10 3.93
N VAL A 286 -5.72 14.79 2.95
CA VAL A 286 -4.30 14.42 3.17
C VAL A 286 -3.47 15.61 3.63
N VAL A 287 -3.75 16.81 3.11
CA VAL A 287 -3.13 18.06 3.55
C VAL A 287 -3.40 18.30 5.04
N GLU A 288 -4.66 18.23 5.47
CA GLU A 288 -5.04 18.38 6.89
C GLU A 288 -4.50 17.28 7.81
N LEU A 289 -4.35 16.05 7.30
CA LEU A 289 -3.80 14.91 8.04
C LEU A 289 -2.32 15.08 8.43
N GLY A 290 -1.60 16.02 7.81
CA GLY A 290 -0.16 16.24 8.04
C GLY A 290 0.63 16.55 6.77
N GLY A 291 0.01 16.45 5.59
CA GLY A 291 0.63 16.81 4.33
C GLY A 291 1.06 18.28 4.23
N LYS A 292 0.44 19.19 5.01
CA LYS A 292 0.84 20.61 5.11
C LYS A 292 2.33 20.80 5.41
N SER A 293 2.92 19.91 6.22
CA SER A 293 4.34 20.00 6.58
C SER A 293 5.27 19.67 5.41
N PHE A 294 4.76 19.04 4.35
CA PHE A 294 5.55 18.50 3.25
C PHE A 294 5.27 19.17 1.89
N MET A 295 4.78 20.41 1.90
CA MET A 295 4.41 21.12 0.67
C MET A 295 5.62 21.53 -0.17
N ARG A 296 6.81 21.71 0.43
CA ARG A 296 8.05 22.02 -0.30
C ARG A 296 8.56 20.77 -1.02
N GLU A 297 8.48 19.64 -0.35
CA GLU A 297 8.79 18.30 -0.82
C GLU A 297 7.84 17.94 -1.96
N LEU A 298 6.54 18.20 -1.82
CA LEU A 298 5.56 18.01 -2.89
C LEU A 298 5.89 18.84 -4.16
N ASP A 299 6.36 20.08 -4.01
CA ASP A 299 6.82 20.90 -5.16
C ASP A 299 8.06 20.30 -5.84
N CYS A 300 9.03 19.82 -5.05
CA CYS A 300 10.20 19.10 -5.57
C CYS A 300 9.77 17.84 -6.33
N GLU A 301 8.80 17.09 -5.80
CA GLU A 301 8.27 15.85 -6.37
C GLU A 301 7.46 16.04 -7.64
N ARG A 302 6.68 17.12 -7.72
CA ARG A 302 5.99 17.53 -8.95
C ARG A 302 7.02 17.83 -10.04
N ALA A 303 8.11 18.54 -9.71
CA ALA A 303 9.20 18.80 -10.65
C ALA A 303 9.90 17.51 -11.10
N LEU A 304 10.21 16.61 -10.15
CA LEU A 304 10.80 15.31 -10.42
C LEU A 304 9.92 14.44 -11.32
N THR A 305 8.61 14.44 -11.10
CA THR A 305 7.66 13.69 -11.92
C THR A 305 7.64 14.19 -13.36
N CYS A 306 7.72 15.51 -13.59
CA CYS A 306 7.85 16.06 -14.95
C CYS A 306 9.14 15.60 -15.63
N LEU A 307 10.27 15.66 -14.90
CA LEU A 307 11.60 15.28 -15.40
C LEU A 307 11.69 13.80 -15.81
N THR A 308 10.98 12.94 -15.08
CA THR A 308 11.07 11.48 -15.21
C THR A 308 9.89 10.86 -15.93
N SER A 309 8.94 11.66 -16.42
CA SER A 309 7.71 11.18 -17.06
C SER A 309 7.94 10.19 -18.21
N ALA A 310 9.04 10.33 -18.97
CA ALA A 310 9.42 9.44 -20.06
C ALA A 310 9.92 8.05 -19.58
N SER A 311 10.30 7.91 -18.31
CA SER A 311 10.87 6.67 -17.76
C SER A 311 9.84 5.63 -17.34
N TYR A 312 8.56 6.00 -17.32
CA TYR A 312 7.43 5.10 -17.01
C TYR A 312 6.89 4.36 -18.24
N TYR A 313 7.43 4.63 -19.44
CA TYR A 313 7.04 3.95 -20.67
C TYR A 313 8.01 2.79 -20.95
N TRP A 314 7.71 1.60 -20.41
CA TRP A 314 8.31 0.33 -20.81
C TRP A 314 7.29 -0.80 -20.70
#